data_AF-A0A8T5P353-F1
#
_entry.id   AF-A0A8T5P353-F1
#
_cell.length_a   1.000
_cell.length_b   1.000
_cell.length_c   1.000
_cell.angle_alpha   90.00
_cell.angle_beta   90.00
_cell.angle_gamma   90.00
#
_symmetry.space_group_name_H-M   'P 1'
#
loop_
_entity.id
_entity.type
_entity.pdbx_description
1 polymer ?
#
loop_
_entity_poly.entity_id
_entity_poly.type
_entity_poly.pdbx_seq_one_letter_code
_entity_poly.pdbx_strand_id
1 'polypeptide(L)'
;MPEKVIFGVDIARGSPRAKEKPAYAVVILRDGQAEHHNMVSLHKIMRMAWKERPQFIAIDNVHELAPDRKALVYLLQELPHETKLVQVTGGEHPEPLVKLAKERGITFDRFDPGAEALACARLVEMGTGHEVSAFEDKTIIKVSRGRSPGRGGWSQNRYRRKIHGFVRQRAREIEDYLDEQSKLHGFTYTANVAERFGGYSKAEFLVNAPRSAVHVSSGRYGDVQVVARSIERDALVFKPITTRKRDYIIVGIDPGTTTAVAVLTLFGELRKLHSSRTISIPEVIEMIAEEGRPLIIASDVFPTPNAVEKIRRAFNAVLGTPHDMISTEDKIEFAKNYEYSNAHERDAIAAAVSVYRKNRNKFEQIKRKIPPGVDADEAIAQVVRGRSVDAVISSLTRKEEKEPVSETAKERTGEVGLHQRESLRRYEESIREMKGYQEELKKELE
;
A
#
# COMPACT_ATOMS: atom_id res chain seq x y z
N MET A 1 -6.70 -12.93 -10.78
CA MET A 1 -6.65 -11.69 -9.98
C MET A 1 -8.09 -11.37 -9.60
N PRO A 2 -8.38 -10.80 -8.42
CA PRO A 2 -9.74 -10.35 -8.14
C PRO A 2 -10.18 -9.34 -9.20
N GLU A 3 -11.43 -9.43 -9.66
CA GLU A 3 -12.02 -8.49 -10.62
C GLU A 3 -11.88 -7.06 -10.08
N LYS A 4 -11.28 -6.17 -10.87
CA LYS A 4 -10.99 -4.81 -10.42
C LYS A 4 -12.17 -3.91 -10.80
N VAL A 5 -13.08 -3.70 -9.85
CA VAL A 5 -14.27 -2.86 -10.07
C VAL A 5 -13.95 -1.41 -9.67
N ILE A 6 -14.14 -0.47 -10.60
CA ILE A 6 -13.93 0.97 -10.38
C ILE A 6 -15.22 1.71 -10.71
N PHE A 7 -15.65 2.62 -9.84
CA PHE A 7 -16.78 3.50 -10.11
C PHE A 7 -16.26 4.87 -10.50
N GLY A 8 -16.66 5.40 -11.64
CA GLY A 8 -16.54 6.81 -11.97
C GLY A 8 -17.83 7.54 -11.62
N VAL A 9 -17.74 8.70 -10.99
CA VAL A 9 -18.92 9.49 -10.59
C VAL A 9 -18.72 10.94 -10.98
N ASP A 10 -19.75 11.54 -11.57
CA ASP A 10 -19.82 12.97 -11.86
C ASP A 10 -21.25 13.51 -11.60
N ILE A 11 -21.42 14.82 -11.40
CA ILE A 11 -22.73 15.44 -11.23
C ILE A 11 -23.40 15.62 -12.58
N ALA A 12 -24.49 14.88 -12.79
CA ALA A 12 -25.33 15.04 -13.97
C ALA A 12 -26.31 16.23 -13.88
N ARG A 13 -26.84 16.53 -12.69
CA ARG A 13 -27.79 17.63 -12.49
C ARG A 13 -27.80 18.13 -11.06
N GLY A 14 -27.89 19.45 -10.90
CA GLY A 14 -27.95 20.13 -9.61
C GLY A 14 -26.55 20.39 -9.05
N SER A 15 -26.48 20.77 -7.78
CA SER A 15 -25.22 20.91 -7.06
C SER A 15 -25.45 20.41 -5.64
N PRO A 16 -24.46 19.79 -4.98
CA PRO A 16 -24.53 19.43 -3.57
C PRO A 16 -24.82 20.62 -2.65
N ARG A 17 -24.63 21.85 -3.14
CA ARG A 17 -24.94 23.11 -2.43
C ARG A 17 -26.32 23.70 -2.77
N ALA A 18 -27.04 23.15 -3.74
CA ALA A 18 -28.36 23.65 -4.17
C ALA A 18 -29.50 23.06 -3.32
N LYS A 19 -30.68 23.72 -3.35
CA LYS A 19 -31.89 23.24 -2.66
C LYS A 19 -32.47 21.95 -3.27
N GLU A 20 -32.21 21.69 -4.56
CA GLU A 20 -32.63 20.46 -5.23
C GLU A 20 -31.60 19.35 -5.02
N LYS A 21 -32.08 18.11 -4.82
CA LYS A 21 -31.19 16.96 -4.61
C LYS A 21 -30.37 16.69 -5.87
N PRO A 22 -29.03 16.59 -5.77
CA PRO A 22 -28.18 16.32 -6.93
C PRO A 22 -28.43 14.92 -7.48
N ALA A 23 -28.34 14.82 -8.80
CA ALA A 23 -28.34 13.57 -9.53
C ALA A 23 -26.98 13.38 -10.20
N TYR A 24 -26.48 12.15 -10.18
CA TYR A 24 -25.13 11.80 -10.58
C TYR A 24 -25.15 10.89 -11.81
N ALA A 25 -24.14 11.01 -12.65
CA ALA A 25 -23.77 9.97 -13.60
C ALA A 25 -22.78 9.03 -12.92
N VAL A 26 -23.00 7.72 -13.04
CA VAL A 26 -22.14 6.69 -12.46
C VAL A 26 -21.75 5.72 -13.57
N VAL A 27 -20.45 5.48 -13.71
CA VAL A 27 -19.91 4.49 -14.64
C VAL A 27 -19.24 3.39 -13.82
N ILE A 28 -19.65 2.14 -14.03
CA ILE A 28 -18.99 0.98 -13.42
C ILE A 28 -18.06 0.38 -14.46
N LEU A 29 -16.76 0.44 -14.18
CA LEU A 29 -15.72 -0.14 -15.02
C LEU A 29 -15.30 -1.51 -14.46
N ARG A 30 -15.35 -2.55 -15.30
CA ARG A 30 -14.92 -3.92 -15.01
C ARG A 30 -14.12 -4.45 -16.18
N ASP A 31 -12.83 -4.72 -15.97
CA ASP A 31 -11.93 -5.31 -16.99
C ASP A 31 -12.07 -4.66 -18.38
N GLY A 32 -12.13 -3.31 -18.42
CA GLY A 32 -12.30 -2.52 -19.64
C GLY A 32 -13.74 -2.35 -20.16
N GLN A 33 -14.73 -3.07 -19.61
CA GLN A 33 -16.15 -2.88 -19.92
C GLN A 33 -16.78 -1.85 -18.99
N ALA A 34 -17.54 -0.91 -19.57
CA ALA A 34 -18.19 0.18 -18.83
C ALA A 34 -19.72 0.05 -18.85
N GLU A 35 -20.34 0.00 -17.68
CA GLU A 35 -21.79 0.10 -17.51
C GLU A 35 -22.15 1.52 -17.07
N HIS A 36 -23.04 2.18 -17.82
CA HIS A 36 -23.44 3.56 -17.56
C HIS A 36 -24.78 3.61 -16.81
N HIS A 37 -24.83 4.38 -15.74
CA HIS A 37 -26.04 4.71 -15.00
C HIS A 37 -26.22 6.22 -14.89
N ASN A 38 -27.30 6.72 -15.48
CA ASN A 38 -27.63 8.14 -15.46
C ASN A 38 -28.63 8.46 -14.34
N MET A 39 -28.58 9.69 -13.84
CA MET A 39 -29.52 10.25 -12.86
C MET A 39 -29.63 9.42 -11.56
N VAL A 40 -28.50 9.01 -11.02
CA VAL A 40 -28.39 8.21 -9.79
C VAL A 40 -28.34 9.13 -8.58
N SER A 41 -29.07 8.81 -7.51
CA SER A 41 -28.95 9.55 -6.23
C SER A 41 -27.77 9.03 -5.41
N LEU A 42 -27.16 9.89 -4.58
CA LEU A 42 -26.05 9.50 -3.70
C LEU A 42 -26.37 8.24 -2.88
N HIS A 43 -27.59 8.13 -2.35
CA HIS A 43 -28.02 6.95 -1.60
C HIS A 43 -28.04 5.65 -2.44
N LYS A 44 -28.38 5.75 -3.74
CA LYS A 44 -28.30 4.61 -4.66
C LYS A 44 -26.83 4.28 -4.98
N ILE A 45 -25.96 5.28 -5.13
CA ILE A 45 -24.50 5.06 -5.29
C ILE A 45 -23.96 4.26 -4.10
N MET A 46 -24.29 4.67 -2.87
CA MET A 46 -23.83 3.97 -1.66
C MET A 46 -24.32 2.52 -1.62
N ARG A 47 -25.60 2.26 -1.94
CA ARG A 47 -26.11 0.88 -2.03
C ARG A 47 -25.39 0.05 -3.09
N MET A 48 -25.08 0.63 -4.24
CA MET A 48 -24.31 -0.03 -5.30
C MET A 48 -22.88 -0.31 -4.85
N ALA A 49 -22.23 0.64 -4.17
CA ALA A 49 -20.89 0.46 -3.62
C ALA A 49 -20.84 -0.65 -2.57
N TRP A 50 -21.85 -0.75 -1.68
CA TRP A 50 -21.93 -1.85 -0.71
C TRP A 50 -22.21 -3.22 -1.33
N LYS A 51 -22.92 -3.25 -2.46
CA LYS A 51 -23.22 -4.48 -3.20
C LYS A 51 -22.02 -4.97 -4.00
N GLU A 52 -21.41 -4.08 -4.77
CA GLU A 52 -20.36 -4.42 -5.75
C GLU A 52 -18.95 -4.29 -5.17
N ARG A 53 -18.79 -3.67 -3.98
CA ARG A 53 -17.52 -3.43 -3.27
C ARG A 53 -16.38 -2.96 -4.19
N PRO A 54 -16.55 -1.81 -4.88
CA PRO A 54 -15.51 -1.31 -5.79
C PRO A 54 -14.23 -1.01 -5.02
N GLN A 55 -13.09 -1.23 -5.66
CA GLN A 55 -11.79 -0.87 -5.07
C GLN A 55 -11.65 0.66 -4.98
N PHE A 56 -12.12 1.36 -6.02
CA PHE A 56 -12.01 2.80 -6.14
C PHE A 56 -13.33 3.45 -6.58
N ILE A 57 -13.61 4.61 -6.01
CA ILE A 57 -14.60 5.57 -6.52
C ILE A 57 -13.84 6.81 -6.99
N ALA A 58 -13.83 7.04 -8.30
CA ALA A 58 -13.14 8.12 -8.98
C ALA A 58 -14.08 9.31 -9.21
N ILE A 59 -13.60 10.51 -8.89
CA ILE A 59 -14.28 11.79 -9.10
C ILE A 59 -13.29 12.82 -9.63
N ASP A 60 -13.80 13.83 -10.34
CA ASP A 60 -12.98 15.00 -10.68
C ASP A 60 -12.71 15.79 -9.39
N ASN A 61 -13.76 16.20 -8.67
CA ASN A 61 -13.62 17.05 -7.50
C ASN A 61 -14.39 16.51 -6.27
N VAL A 62 -13.75 16.44 -5.10
CA VAL A 62 -14.41 16.05 -3.83
C VAL A 62 -15.67 16.84 -3.51
N HIS A 63 -15.75 18.09 -3.98
CA HIS A 63 -16.91 18.95 -3.77
C HIS A 63 -18.15 18.54 -4.56
N GLU A 64 -18.02 17.62 -5.52
CA GLU A 64 -19.13 17.07 -6.29
C GLU A 64 -19.96 16.07 -5.47
N LEU A 65 -19.31 15.31 -4.60
CA LEU A 65 -19.98 14.37 -3.71
C LEU A 65 -20.32 14.99 -2.35
N ALA A 66 -19.50 15.93 -1.88
CA ALA A 66 -19.64 16.50 -0.55
C ALA A 66 -19.47 18.03 -0.56
N PRO A 67 -20.49 18.81 -0.15
CA PRO A 67 -20.43 20.27 -0.21
C PRO A 67 -19.39 20.88 0.73
N ASP A 68 -19.07 20.20 1.84
CA ASP A 68 -18.12 20.61 2.87
C ASP A 68 -17.31 19.42 3.44
N ARG A 69 -16.30 19.73 4.27
CA ARG A 69 -15.45 18.72 4.92
C ARG A 69 -16.24 17.76 5.81
N LYS A 70 -17.30 18.23 6.50
CA LYS A 70 -18.08 17.39 7.41
C LYS A 70 -18.87 16.33 6.65
N ALA A 71 -19.50 16.73 5.55
CA ALA A 71 -20.20 15.84 4.64
C ALA A 71 -19.25 14.85 3.98
N LEU A 72 -18.03 15.28 3.64
CA LEU A 72 -17.01 14.40 3.07
C LEU A 72 -16.56 13.33 4.07
N VAL A 73 -16.27 13.72 5.30
CA VAL A 73 -15.93 12.79 6.38
C VAL A 73 -17.06 11.78 6.61
N TYR A 74 -18.31 12.26 6.67
CA TYR A 74 -19.47 11.38 6.83
C TYR A 74 -19.59 10.39 5.65
N LEU A 75 -19.43 10.86 4.42
CA LEU A 75 -19.44 10.00 3.23
C LEU A 75 -18.36 8.92 3.31
N LEU A 76 -17.12 9.29 3.66
CA LEU A 76 -16.01 8.34 3.77
C LEU A 76 -16.22 7.31 4.89
N GLN A 77 -16.97 7.63 5.97
CA GLN A 77 -17.35 6.67 7.01
C GLN A 77 -18.40 5.65 6.55
N GLU A 78 -19.30 6.08 5.67
CA GLU A 78 -20.39 5.23 5.16
C GLU A 78 -19.96 4.34 3.98
N LEU A 79 -18.78 4.57 3.40
CA LEU A 79 -18.23 3.72 2.33
C LEU A 79 -17.80 2.34 2.86
N PRO A 80 -17.80 1.30 2.01
CA PRO A 80 -17.20 0.02 2.37
C PRO A 80 -15.73 0.18 2.75
N HIS A 81 -15.26 -0.55 3.77
CA HIS A 81 -13.90 -0.39 4.32
C HIS A 81 -12.76 -0.64 3.32
N GLU A 82 -13.01 -1.39 2.25
CA GLU A 82 -12.05 -1.69 1.18
C GLU A 82 -12.08 -0.65 0.05
N THR A 83 -13.15 0.15 -0.03
CA THR A 83 -13.37 1.14 -1.09
C THR A 83 -12.67 2.45 -0.76
N LYS A 84 -11.88 2.95 -1.71
CA LYS A 84 -11.16 4.22 -1.58
C LYS A 84 -11.77 5.29 -2.47
N LEU A 85 -11.97 6.50 -1.93
CA LEU A 85 -12.37 7.67 -2.72
C LEU A 85 -11.14 8.32 -3.35
N VAL A 86 -11.22 8.64 -4.64
CA VAL A 86 -10.10 9.07 -5.47
C VAL A 86 -10.45 10.37 -6.18
N GLN A 87 -9.65 11.41 -5.96
CA GLN A 87 -9.68 12.62 -6.77
C GLN A 87 -8.69 12.50 -7.93
N VAL A 88 -9.20 12.54 -9.16
CA VAL A 88 -8.39 12.32 -10.37
C VAL A 88 -7.55 13.54 -10.70
N THR A 89 -8.10 14.74 -10.53
CA THR A 89 -7.43 16.00 -10.91
C THR A 89 -6.29 16.41 -10.00
N GLY A 90 -5.97 15.65 -8.95
CA GLY A 90 -4.82 15.93 -8.09
C GLY A 90 -5.21 16.18 -6.64
N GLY A 91 -4.23 16.58 -5.83
CA GLY A 91 -4.43 16.99 -4.43
C GLY A 91 -4.24 18.49 -4.26
N GLU A 92 -3.10 18.89 -3.69
CA GLU A 92 -2.77 20.29 -3.40
C GLU A 92 -2.58 21.17 -4.65
N HIS A 93 -2.20 20.56 -5.78
CA HIS A 93 -2.07 21.22 -7.07
C HIS A 93 -2.96 20.51 -8.10
N PRO A 94 -4.23 20.94 -8.25
CA PRO A 94 -5.13 20.31 -9.19
C PRO A 94 -4.80 20.70 -10.63
N GLU A 95 -4.77 19.70 -11.51
CA GLU A 95 -4.65 19.84 -12.95
C GLU A 95 -5.99 19.57 -13.64
N PRO A 96 -6.32 20.25 -14.75
CA PRO A 96 -7.58 20.02 -15.44
C PRO A 96 -7.74 18.57 -15.91
N LEU A 97 -8.92 17.97 -15.69
CA LEU A 97 -9.23 16.59 -16.10
C LEU A 97 -8.94 16.35 -17.59
N VAL A 98 -9.30 17.31 -18.45
CA VAL A 98 -9.05 17.25 -19.90
C VAL A 98 -7.57 17.13 -20.23
N LYS A 99 -6.70 17.82 -19.48
CA LYS A 99 -5.24 17.76 -19.67
C LYS A 99 -4.72 16.37 -19.30
N LEU A 100 -5.09 15.88 -18.11
CA LEU A 100 -4.68 14.56 -17.61
C LEU A 100 -5.17 13.42 -18.52
N ALA A 101 -6.41 13.49 -18.99
CA ALA A 101 -6.96 12.54 -19.93
C ALA A 101 -6.18 12.52 -21.25
N LYS A 102 -5.89 13.70 -21.82
CA LYS A 102 -5.17 13.82 -23.08
C LYS A 102 -3.74 13.27 -22.99
N GLU A 103 -3.03 13.53 -21.89
CA GLU A 103 -1.69 12.98 -21.64
C GLU A 103 -1.69 11.44 -21.59
N ARG A 104 -2.81 10.83 -21.23
CA ARG A 104 -3.02 9.38 -21.18
C ARG A 104 -3.74 8.82 -22.42
N GLY A 105 -3.92 9.63 -23.46
CA GLY A 105 -4.54 9.21 -24.71
C GLY A 105 -6.07 9.05 -24.65
N ILE A 106 -6.73 9.61 -23.64
CA ILE A 106 -8.18 9.57 -23.47
C ILE A 106 -8.78 10.88 -24.01
N THR A 107 -9.79 10.75 -24.87
CA THR A 107 -10.61 11.86 -25.36
C THR A 107 -12.05 11.61 -24.98
N PHE A 108 -12.76 12.65 -24.55
CA PHE A 108 -14.15 12.58 -24.10
C PHE A 108 -14.83 13.95 -24.27
N ASP A 109 -16.15 13.96 -24.27
CA ASP A 109 -16.94 15.20 -24.25
C ASP A 109 -17.12 15.69 -22.81
N ARG A 110 -16.58 16.87 -22.50
CA ARG A 110 -16.69 17.52 -21.18
C ARG A 110 -18.09 18.02 -20.83
N PHE A 111 -19.02 17.99 -21.78
CA PHE A 111 -20.40 18.39 -21.55
C PHE A 111 -21.32 17.20 -21.27
N ASP A 112 -20.80 15.97 -21.38
CA ASP A 112 -21.50 14.75 -21.02
C ASP A 112 -20.97 14.21 -19.67
N PRO A 113 -21.76 14.33 -18.59
CA PRO A 113 -21.42 13.79 -17.27
C PRO A 113 -21.08 12.29 -17.28
N GLY A 114 -21.70 11.52 -18.19
CA GLY A 114 -21.40 10.11 -18.35
C GLY A 114 -20.00 9.87 -18.93
N ALA A 115 -19.56 10.74 -19.83
CA ALA A 115 -18.24 10.69 -20.43
C ALA A 115 -17.14 11.16 -19.46
N GLU A 116 -17.41 12.17 -18.64
CA GLU A 116 -16.50 12.62 -17.56
C GLU A 116 -16.32 11.53 -16.51
N ALA A 117 -17.42 10.93 -16.04
CA ALA A 117 -17.36 9.80 -15.11
C ALA A 117 -16.54 8.63 -15.68
N LEU A 118 -16.71 8.28 -16.97
CA LEU A 118 -15.93 7.24 -17.63
C LEU A 118 -14.43 7.62 -17.72
N ALA A 119 -14.12 8.87 -18.06
CA ALA A 119 -12.74 9.36 -18.13
C ALA A 119 -12.06 9.26 -16.75
N CYS A 120 -12.74 9.67 -15.68
CA CYS A 120 -12.26 9.53 -14.30
C CYS A 120 -11.99 8.06 -13.95
N ALA A 121 -12.92 7.15 -14.23
CA ALA A 121 -12.74 5.72 -13.95
C ALA A 121 -11.52 5.14 -14.68
N ARG A 122 -11.34 5.47 -15.95
CA ARG A 122 -10.18 5.02 -16.77
C ARG A 122 -8.86 5.59 -16.28
N LEU A 123 -8.83 6.86 -15.88
CA LEU A 123 -7.63 7.47 -15.32
C LEU A 123 -7.19 6.76 -14.03
N VAL A 124 -8.14 6.37 -13.17
CA VAL A 124 -7.85 5.57 -11.97
C VAL A 124 -7.42 4.15 -12.31
N GLU A 125 -8.01 3.53 -13.33
CA GLU A 125 -7.56 2.22 -13.84
C GLU A 125 -6.08 2.26 -14.26
N MET A 126 -5.67 3.35 -14.93
CA MET A 126 -4.29 3.65 -15.32
C MET A 126 -3.40 4.16 -14.16
N GLY A 127 -3.94 4.25 -12.95
CA GLY A 127 -3.19 4.64 -11.76
C GLY A 127 -3.00 6.16 -11.57
N THR A 128 -3.83 6.99 -12.19
CA THR A 128 -3.81 8.45 -12.02
C THR A 128 -4.81 8.86 -10.93
N GLY A 129 -4.40 9.77 -10.04
CA GLY A 129 -5.25 10.34 -9.00
C GLY A 129 -4.71 10.14 -7.58
N HIS A 130 -5.39 10.77 -6.62
CA HIS A 130 -5.03 10.76 -5.21
C HIS A 130 -6.20 10.25 -4.36
N GLU A 131 -5.93 9.25 -3.51
CA GLU A 131 -6.82 8.80 -2.46
C GLU A 131 -7.06 9.94 -1.47
N VAL A 132 -8.34 10.26 -1.26
CA VAL A 132 -8.80 11.28 -0.33
C VAL A 132 -8.92 10.65 1.05
N SER A 133 -7.94 10.91 1.90
CA SER A 133 -7.88 10.35 3.26
C SER A 133 -8.20 11.43 4.29
N ALA A 134 -9.33 11.29 4.97
CA ALA A 134 -9.72 12.16 6.09
C ALA A 134 -9.42 11.54 7.46
N PHE A 135 -8.89 10.31 7.51
CA PHE A 135 -8.69 9.56 8.73
C PHE A 135 -7.22 9.27 9.00
N GLU A 136 -6.84 9.25 10.27
CA GLU A 136 -5.59 8.62 10.70
C GLU A 136 -5.73 7.11 10.55
N ASP A 137 -4.60 6.41 10.43
CA ASP A 137 -4.53 4.95 10.46
C ASP A 137 -4.71 4.43 11.90
N LYS A 138 -5.70 4.98 12.61
CA LYS A 138 -6.06 4.71 14.00
C LYS A 138 -7.56 4.56 14.15
N THR A 139 -7.97 3.63 14.99
CA THR A 139 -9.38 3.31 15.27
C THR A 139 -9.67 3.50 16.76
N ILE A 140 -10.72 4.25 17.07
CA ILE A 140 -11.27 4.34 18.44
C ILE A 140 -12.46 3.39 18.54
N ILE A 141 -12.37 2.43 19.45
CA ILE A 141 -13.49 1.57 19.85
C ILE A 141 -13.99 2.03 21.22
N LYS A 142 -15.22 2.52 21.27
CA LYS A 142 -15.87 2.95 22.49
C LYS A 142 -16.95 1.97 22.89
N VAL A 143 -16.82 1.40 24.08
CA VAL A 143 -17.82 0.56 24.74
C VAL A 143 -18.47 1.39 25.83
N SER A 144 -19.78 1.60 25.73
CA SER A 144 -20.53 2.38 26.70
C SER A 144 -21.90 1.77 26.98
N ARG A 145 -22.59 2.31 27.99
CA ARG A 145 -23.96 1.93 28.31
C ARG A 145 -24.88 2.30 27.14
N GLY A 146 -25.72 1.36 26.69
CA GLY A 146 -26.72 1.59 25.64
C GLY A 146 -27.99 2.30 26.14
N ARG A 147 -28.14 2.44 27.46
CA ARG A 147 -29.27 3.11 28.13
C ARG A 147 -28.85 3.87 29.38
N SER A 148 -29.49 5.02 29.61
CA SER A 148 -29.32 5.81 30.84
C SER A 148 -30.26 5.30 31.93
N PRO A 149 -29.76 5.04 33.16
CA PRO A 149 -30.64 4.83 34.31
C PRO A 149 -31.44 6.13 34.54
N GLY A 150 -32.77 6.09 34.50
CA GLY A 150 -33.64 7.24 34.73
C GLY A 150 -33.55 7.84 36.15
N ARG A 151 -34.42 8.80 36.48
CA ARG A 151 -34.46 9.48 37.79
C ARG A 151 -35.07 8.59 38.89
N GLY A 152 -34.22 7.90 39.65
CA GLY A 152 -34.53 7.36 40.99
C GLY A 152 -35.34 6.07 41.07
N GLY A 153 -35.14 5.30 42.15
CA GLY A 153 -35.90 4.08 42.48
C GLY A 153 -35.12 3.09 43.35
N TRP A 154 -35.84 2.29 44.16
CA TRP A 154 -35.27 1.32 45.11
C TRP A 154 -34.36 0.25 44.44
N SER A 155 -34.53 -0.01 43.14
CA SER A 155 -33.75 -0.99 42.35
C SER A 155 -32.67 -0.38 41.44
N GLN A 156 -32.46 0.94 41.47
CA GLN A 156 -31.61 1.65 40.51
C GLN A 156 -30.13 1.24 40.60
N ASN A 157 -29.61 1.06 41.82
CA ASN A 157 -28.22 0.64 42.05
C ASN A 157 -27.95 -0.78 41.52
N ARG A 158 -28.92 -1.69 41.68
CA ARG A 158 -28.85 -3.07 41.14
C ARG A 158 -28.78 -3.06 39.63
N TYR A 159 -29.63 -2.27 38.99
CA TYR A 159 -29.67 -2.12 37.55
C TYR A 159 -28.41 -1.46 36.99
N ARG A 160 -27.90 -0.41 37.64
CA ARG A 160 -26.63 0.24 37.28
C ARG A 160 -25.45 -0.72 37.37
N ARG A 161 -25.38 -1.54 38.43
CA ARG A 161 -24.37 -2.60 38.59
C ARG A 161 -24.47 -3.65 37.49
N LYS A 162 -25.68 -4.10 37.15
CA LYS A 162 -25.89 -5.05 36.05
C LYS A 162 -25.36 -4.50 34.71
N ILE A 163 -25.71 -3.27 34.38
CA ILE A 163 -25.25 -2.61 33.14
C ILE A 163 -23.72 -2.44 33.15
N HIS A 164 -23.13 -1.96 34.24
CA HIS A 164 -21.67 -1.82 34.34
C HIS A 164 -20.94 -3.16 34.22
N GLY A 165 -21.54 -4.24 34.74
CA GLY A 165 -21.06 -5.60 34.55
C GLY A 165 -21.05 -6.01 33.08
N PHE A 166 -22.12 -5.74 32.33
CA PHE A 166 -22.17 -6.02 30.89
C PHE A 166 -21.19 -5.19 30.09
N VAL A 167 -21.01 -3.90 30.41
CA VAL A 167 -19.99 -3.05 29.76
C VAL A 167 -18.60 -3.62 30.01
N ARG A 168 -18.32 -4.09 31.24
CA ARG A 168 -17.04 -4.74 31.58
C ARG A 168 -16.82 -6.03 30.80
N GLN A 169 -17.82 -6.89 30.73
CA GLN A 169 -17.74 -8.13 29.97
C GLN A 169 -17.44 -7.85 28.50
N ARG A 170 -18.22 -6.94 27.88
CA ARG A 170 -18.04 -6.59 26.47
C ARG A 170 -16.70 -5.91 26.18
N ALA A 171 -16.19 -5.10 27.13
CA ALA A 171 -14.87 -4.50 27.00
C ALA A 171 -13.78 -5.56 27.00
N ARG A 172 -13.85 -6.57 27.89
CA ARG A 172 -12.91 -7.69 27.92
C ARG A 172 -12.95 -8.53 26.65
N GLU A 173 -14.13 -8.84 26.14
CA GLU A 173 -14.26 -9.56 24.85
C GLU A 173 -13.58 -8.81 23.69
N ILE A 174 -13.65 -7.48 23.69
CA ILE A 174 -12.99 -6.64 22.68
C ILE A 174 -11.48 -6.59 22.93
N GLU A 175 -11.05 -6.52 24.18
CA GLU A 175 -9.64 -6.55 24.58
C GLU A 175 -8.97 -7.87 24.16
N ASP A 176 -9.59 -9.01 24.48
CA ASP A 176 -9.13 -10.34 24.08
C ASP A 176 -9.01 -10.47 22.55
N TYR A 177 -10.01 -9.97 21.81
CA TYR A 177 -9.97 -9.91 20.35
C TYR A 177 -8.81 -9.03 19.84
N LEU A 178 -8.61 -7.85 20.42
CA LEU A 178 -7.53 -6.95 20.02
C LEU A 178 -6.16 -7.53 20.32
N ASP A 179 -6.00 -8.27 21.42
CA ASP A 179 -4.76 -8.96 21.77
C ASP A 179 -4.40 -10.05 20.75
N GLU A 180 -5.38 -10.84 20.31
CA GLU A 180 -5.18 -11.84 19.25
C GLU A 180 -4.80 -11.17 17.92
N GLN A 181 -5.54 -10.15 17.51
CA GLN A 181 -5.31 -9.46 16.25
C GLN A 181 -4.01 -8.64 16.24
N SER A 182 -3.62 -8.07 17.39
CA SER A 182 -2.35 -7.37 17.57
C SER A 182 -1.16 -8.29 17.27
N LYS A 183 -1.21 -9.55 17.73
CA LYS A 183 -0.17 -10.55 17.45
C LYS A 183 -0.12 -10.97 15.99
N LEU A 184 -1.28 -11.05 15.32
CA LEU A 184 -1.38 -11.48 13.92
C LEU A 184 -0.99 -10.37 12.93
N HIS A 185 -1.42 -9.15 13.19
CA HIS A 185 -1.30 -8.01 12.27
C HIS A 185 -0.24 -6.99 12.69
N GLY A 186 0.39 -7.15 13.86
CA GLY A 186 1.51 -6.33 14.32
C GLY A 186 1.13 -4.91 14.74
N PHE A 187 -0.13 -4.66 15.13
CA PHE A 187 -0.55 -3.34 15.62
C PHE A 187 -0.54 -3.26 17.15
N THR A 188 -0.45 -2.05 17.69
CA THR A 188 -0.56 -1.79 19.13
C THR A 188 -1.87 -1.09 19.47
N TYR A 189 -2.33 -1.20 20.72
CA TYR A 189 -3.48 -0.44 21.18
C TYR A 189 -3.32 0.02 22.64
N THR A 190 -4.10 1.02 23.03
CA THR A 190 -4.18 1.52 24.40
C THR A 190 -5.61 1.46 24.90
N ALA A 191 -5.84 0.85 26.05
CA ALA A 191 -7.16 0.76 26.68
C ALA A 191 -7.29 1.78 27.82
N ASN A 192 -8.37 2.57 27.79
CA ASN A 192 -8.76 3.51 28.83
C ASN A 192 -10.12 3.11 29.39
N VAL A 193 -10.14 2.68 30.64
CA VAL A 193 -11.34 2.16 31.29
C VAL A 193 -11.80 3.12 32.41
N ALA A 194 -13.08 3.45 32.42
CA ALA A 194 -13.71 4.25 33.46
C ALA A 194 -14.46 3.36 34.44
N GLU A 195 -13.78 2.92 35.51
CA GLU A 195 -14.34 2.06 36.55
C GLU A 195 -15.37 2.79 37.42
N ARG A 196 -16.48 2.12 37.70
CA ARG A 196 -17.54 2.59 38.60
C ARG A 196 -18.10 1.42 39.39
N PHE A 197 -19.00 1.69 40.33
CA PHE A 197 -19.60 0.67 41.19
C PHE A 197 -20.15 -0.51 40.36
N GLY A 198 -19.53 -1.69 40.55
CA GLY A 198 -19.99 -2.95 39.96
C GLY A 198 -19.51 -3.27 38.54
N GLY A 199 -18.63 -2.46 37.92
CA GLY A 199 -18.07 -2.76 36.60
C GLY A 199 -17.56 -1.49 35.88
N TYR A 200 -17.66 -1.46 34.55
CA TYR A 200 -17.18 -0.33 33.75
C TYR A 200 -18.35 0.58 33.38
N SER A 201 -18.16 1.89 33.54
CA SER A 201 -19.13 2.86 33.01
C SER A 201 -18.93 3.11 31.52
N LYS A 202 -17.68 2.98 31.07
CA LYS A 202 -17.20 3.16 29.71
C LYS A 202 -15.81 2.52 29.58
N ALA A 203 -15.50 1.98 28.41
CA ALA A 203 -14.14 1.62 27.99
C ALA A 203 -13.87 2.21 26.61
N GLU A 204 -12.65 2.70 26.39
CA GLU A 204 -12.17 3.22 25.11
C GLU A 204 -10.86 2.55 24.74
N PHE A 205 -10.80 1.98 23.54
CA PHE A 205 -9.60 1.40 22.98
C PHE A 205 -9.14 2.28 21.82
N LEU A 206 -7.91 2.78 21.91
CA LEU A 206 -7.21 3.48 20.85
C LEU A 206 -6.30 2.49 20.15
N VAL A 207 -6.70 2.03 18.97
CA VAL A 207 -5.97 1.02 18.19
C VAL A 207 -5.16 1.73 17.11
N ASN A 208 -3.85 1.46 17.04
CA ASN A 208 -2.94 1.98 16.01
C ASN A 208 -3.04 1.13 14.73
N ALA A 209 -4.26 0.97 14.24
CA ALA A 209 -4.57 0.29 13.00
C ALA A 209 -5.79 0.93 12.32
N PRO A 210 -5.85 0.88 10.97
CA PRO A 210 -7.02 1.31 10.24
C PRO A 210 -8.23 0.43 10.55
N ARG A 211 -9.43 1.00 10.39
CA ARG A 211 -10.69 0.31 10.72
C ARG A 211 -10.93 -0.96 9.91
N SER A 212 -10.34 -1.08 8.72
CA SER A 212 -10.36 -2.28 7.88
C SER A 212 -9.62 -3.47 8.51
N ALA A 213 -8.56 -3.21 9.29
CA ALA A 213 -7.84 -4.26 10.02
C ALA A 213 -8.57 -4.69 11.30
N VAL A 214 -9.40 -3.80 11.85
CA VAL A 214 -10.11 -4.00 13.12
C VAL A 214 -11.55 -4.42 12.84
N HIS A 215 -11.85 -5.73 12.87
CA HIS A 215 -13.18 -6.27 12.52
C HIS A 215 -14.20 -6.20 13.66
N VAL A 216 -14.25 -5.07 14.39
CA VAL A 216 -15.21 -4.85 15.47
C VAL A 216 -16.43 -4.10 14.96
N SER A 217 -17.59 -4.76 14.94
CA SER A 217 -18.84 -4.18 14.43
C SER A 217 -19.46 -3.16 15.40
N SER A 218 -19.72 -1.94 14.90
CA SER A 218 -20.51 -0.92 15.63
C SER A 218 -21.96 -1.36 15.76
N GLY A 219 -22.54 -1.20 16.96
CA GLY A 219 -23.93 -1.60 17.19
C GLY A 219 -24.37 -1.57 18.66
N ARG A 220 -25.66 -1.84 18.87
CA ARG A 220 -26.23 -2.07 20.19
C ARG A 220 -26.30 -3.58 20.47
N TYR A 221 -25.73 -3.98 21.59
CA TYR A 221 -25.68 -5.37 22.07
C TYR A 221 -26.36 -5.40 23.44
N GLY A 222 -27.68 -5.56 23.44
CA GLY A 222 -28.51 -5.47 24.64
C GLY A 222 -28.36 -4.12 25.36
N ASP A 223 -27.74 -4.13 26.54
CA ASP A 223 -27.56 -2.96 27.39
C ASP A 223 -26.27 -2.17 27.12
N VAL A 224 -25.49 -2.62 26.14
CA VAL A 224 -24.17 -2.06 25.80
C VAL A 224 -24.21 -1.54 24.37
N GLN A 225 -23.55 -0.41 24.15
CA GLN A 225 -23.33 0.17 22.85
C GLN A 225 -21.84 0.13 22.54
N VAL A 226 -21.50 -0.40 21.37
CA VAL A 226 -20.13 -0.39 20.83
C VAL A 226 -20.11 0.53 19.62
N VAL A 227 -19.18 1.47 19.62
CA VAL A 227 -18.96 2.41 18.52
C VAL A 227 -17.49 2.32 18.13
N ALA A 228 -17.21 1.72 16.98
CA ALA A 228 -15.87 1.73 16.38
C ALA A 228 -15.83 2.79 15.26
N ARG A 229 -14.95 3.78 15.40
CA ARG A 229 -14.79 4.89 14.45
C ARG A 229 -13.31 5.16 14.17
N SER A 230 -12.97 5.55 12.95
CA SER A 230 -11.64 6.04 12.63
C SER A 230 -11.43 7.44 13.22
N ILE A 231 -10.18 7.79 13.54
CA ILE A 231 -9.85 9.14 14.02
C ILE A 231 -9.77 10.07 12.82
N GLU A 232 -10.48 11.19 12.89
CA GLU A 232 -10.39 12.24 11.87
C GLU A 232 -9.05 12.98 11.98
N ARG A 233 -8.39 13.21 10.85
CA ARG A 233 -7.22 14.12 10.76
C ARG A 233 -7.69 15.57 10.76
N ASP A 234 -6.84 16.49 11.23
CA ASP A 234 -7.15 17.92 11.16
C ASP A 234 -7.33 18.42 9.71
N ALA A 235 -6.51 17.93 8.77
CA ALA A 235 -6.57 18.24 7.35
C ALA A 235 -6.81 16.99 6.48
N LEU A 236 -7.41 17.19 5.31
CA LEU A 236 -7.52 16.15 4.28
C LEU A 236 -6.14 15.88 3.70
N VAL A 237 -5.77 14.61 3.57
CA VAL A 237 -4.51 14.19 2.94
C VAL A 237 -4.82 13.51 1.62
N PHE A 238 -4.20 13.98 0.56
CA PHE A 238 -4.30 13.40 -0.77
C PHE A 238 -3.11 12.48 -1.01
N LYS A 239 -3.31 11.16 -0.89
CA LYS A 239 -2.26 10.15 -1.08
C LYS A 239 -2.29 9.64 -2.53
N PRO A 240 -1.21 9.74 -3.33
CA PRO A 240 -1.21 9.17 -4.68
C PRO A 240 -1.59 7.68 -4.68
N ILE A 241 -2.51 7.25 -5.54
CA ILE A 241 -3.04 5.86 -5.55
C ILE A 241 -2.02 4.90 -6.11
N THR A 242 -1.29 5.37 -7.11
CA THR A 242 -0.07 4.72 -7.55
C THR A 242 1.04 5.36 -6.73
N THR A 243 1.56 4.62 -5.76
CA THR A 243 2.96 4.83 -5.35
C THR A 243 3.72 4.84 -6.65
N ARG A 244 4.28 6.00 -7.08
CA ARG A 244 5.18 6.05 -8.26
C ARG A 244 5.99 4.78 -8.20
N LYS A 245 5.97 3.94 -9.25
CA LYS A 245 6.95 2.85 -9.35
C LYS A 245 8.27 3.56 -9.11
N ARG A 246 8.86 3.36 -7.93
CA ARG A 246 10.06 4.09 -7.54
C ARG A 246 11.07 3.72 -8.61
N ASP A 247 11.47 4.71 -9.40
CA ASP A 247 12.32 4.47 -10.56
C ASP A 247 13.55 3.68 -10.13
N TYR A 248 14.05 2.82 -11.00
CA TYR A 248 15.30 2.15 -10.72
C TYR A 248 16.43 3.18 -10.73
N ILE A 249 17.25 3.14 -9.68
CA ILE A 249 18.35 4.09 -9.48
C ILE A 249 19.69 3.36 -9.38
N ILE A 250 20.75 4.06 -9.80
CA ILE A 250 22.15 3.68 -9.61
C ILE A 250 22.69 4.59 -8.51
N VAL A 251 23.24 4.00 -7.45
CA VAL A 251 23.72 4.75 -6.29
C VAL A 251 25.23 4.61 -6.19
N GLY A 252 25.97 5.72 -6.21
CA GLY A 252 27.39 5.77 -5.91
C GLY A 252 27.62 6.14 -4.45
N ILE A 253 28.49 5.40 -3.77
CA ILE A 253 28.81 5.60 -2.35
C ILE A 253 30.33 5.71 -2.17
N ASP A 254 30.77 6.82 -1.58
CA ASP A 254 32.12 7.00 -1.05
C ASP A 254 32.05 6.93 0.49
N PRO A 255 32.50 5.83 1.13
CA PRO A 255 32.39 5.62 2.58
C PRO A 255 33.61 6.13 3.38
N GLY A 256 34.33 7.14 2.89
CA GLY A 256 35.50 7.74 3.55
C GLY A 256 35.21 8.48 4.86
N THR A 257 36.09 9.41 5.25
CA THR A 257 35.90 10.27 6.44
C THR A 257 34.64 11.14 6.35
N THR A 258 34.21 11.43 5.12
CA THR A 258 32.91 12.00 4.80
C THR A 258 32.21 10.98 3.92
N THR A 259 31.05 10.49 4.35
CA THR A 259 30.24 9.61 3.51
C THR A 259 29.49 10.45 2.49
N ALA A 260 29.73 10.19 1.19
CA ALA A 260 29.01 10.84 0.11
C ALA A 260 28.16 9.83 -0.66
N VAL A 261 26.96 10.26 -1.05
CA VAL A 261 25.97 9.47 -1.77
C VAL A 261 25.52 10.26 -2.99
N ALA A 262 25.66 9.65 -4.17
CA ALA A 262 25.16 10.16 -5.43
C ALA A 262 24.09 9.21 -5.98
N VAL A 263 22.93 9.73 -6.34
CA VAL A 263 21.81 8.95 -6.88
C VAL A 263 21.56 9.36 -8.33
N LEU A 264 21.78 8.42 -9.25
CA LEU A 264 21.53 8.59 -10.68
C LEU A 264 20.31 7.78 -11.13
N THR A 265 19.59 8.27 -12.13
CA THR A 265 18.60 7.48 -12.87
C THR A 265 19.28 6.46 -13.79
N LEU A 266 18.52 5.50 -14.34
CA LEU A 266 19.02 4.62 -15.41
C LEU A 266 19.44 5.36 -16.70
N PHE A 267 19.11 6.65 -16.83
CA PHE A 267 19.49 7.52 -17.94
C PHE A 267 20.74 8.37 -17.63
N GLY A 268 21.30 8.23 -16.44
CA GLY A 268 22.48 8.99 -16.01
C GLY A 268 22.17 10.40 -15.51
N GLU A 269 20.91 10.75 -15.26
CA GLU A 269 20.56 12.04 -14.66
C GLU A 269 20.76 11.99 -13.15
N LEU A 270 21.38 13.03 -12.58
CA LEU A 270 21.60 13.13 -11.12
C LEU A 270 20.31 13.60 -10.44
N ARG A 271 19.76 12.75 -9.56
CA ARG A 271 18.59 13.09 -8.74
C ARG A 271 18.97 13.72 -7.41
N LYS A 272 20.00 13.17 -6.77
CA LYS A 272 20.43 13.60 -5.44
C LYS A 272 21.92 13.44 -5.28
N LEU A 273 22.51 14.40 -4.60
CA LEU A 273 23.88 14.39 -4.15
C LEU A 273 23.90 14.88 -2.72
N HIS A 274 24.52 14.11 -1.83
CA HIS A 274 24.62 14.48 -0.43
C HIS A 274 25.93 13.97 0.17
N SER A 275 26.56 14.77 1.01
CA SER A 275 27.73 14.36 1.77
C SER A 275 27.62 14.77 3.23
N SER A 276 28.03 13.89 4.14
CA SER A 276 28.01 14.14 5.58
C SER A 276 29.09 13.34 6.31
N ARG A 277 29.66 13.93 7.36
CA ARG A 277 30.67 13.28 8.23
C ARG A 277 30.07 12.44 9.35
N THR A 278 28.79 12.63 9.65
CA THR A 278 28.12 12.03 10.82
C THR A 278 26.94 11.14 10.46
N ILE A 279 26.69 10.92 9.16
CA ILE A 279 25.55 10.11 8.71
C ILE A 279 25.78 8.62 8.98
N SER A 280 24.77 7.96 9.51
CA SER A 280 24.78 6.53 9.81
C SER A 280 24.28 5.68 8.62
N ILE A 281 24.65 4.40 8.59
CA ILE A 281 24.22 3.47 7.53
C ILE A 281 22.68 3.37 7.40
N PRO A 282 21.89 3.29 8.50
CA PRO A 282 20.43 3.30 8.41
C PRO A 282 19.86 4.57 7.78
N GLU A 283 20.40 5.74 8.12
CA GLU A 283 19.98 7.02 7.52
C GLU A 283 20.31 7.08 6.02
N VAL A 284 21.47 6.53 5.61
CA VAL A 284 21.80 6.39 4.19
C VAL A 284 20.81 5.46 3.48
N ILE A 285 20.40 4.36 4.11
CA ILE A 285 19.38 3.45 3.55
C ILE A 285 18.04 4.16 3.42
N GLU A 286 17.60 4.89 4.44
CA GLU A 286 16.35 5.66 4.37
C GLU A 286 16.39 6.71 3.25
N MET A 287 17.47 7.48 3.18
CA MET A 287 17.70 8.48 2.13
C MET A 287 17.66 7.86 0.74
N ILE A 288 18.33 6.73 0.52
CA ILE A 288 18.33 6.03 -0.77
C ILE A 288 16.92 5.49 -1.10
N ALA A 289 16.23 4.96 -0.10
CA ALA A 289 14.90 4.39 -0.28
C ALA A 289 13.88 5.46 -0.70
N GLU A 290 13.98 6.68 -0.17
CA GLU A 290 13.12 7.81 -0.56
C GLU A 290 13.25 8.16 -2.06
N GLU A 291 14.46 8.08 -2.61
CA GLU A 291 14.75 8.49 -3.99
C GLU A 291 14.33 7.48 -5.07
N GLY A 292 14.30 6.18 -4.76
CA GLY A 292 14.05 5.17 -5.78
C GLY A 292 14.21 3.71 -5.33
N ARG A 293 14.24 2.79 -6.31
CA ARG A 293 14.59 1.37 -6.12
C ARG A 293 16.05 1.16 -6.51
N PRO A 294 16.98 0.96 -5.58
CA PRO A 294 18.38 0.75 -5.93
C PRO A 294 18.55 -0.53 -6.73
N LEU A 295 18.98 -0.38 -7.99
CA LEU A 295 19.32 -1.51 -8.85
C LEU A 295 20.79 -1.89 -8.68
N ILE A 296 21.65 -0.87 -8.67
CA ILE A 296 23.09 -0.99 -8.62
C ILE A 296 23.61 -0.09 -7.51
N ILE A 297 24.47 -0.64 -6.65
CA ILE A 297 25.24 0.12 -5.67
C ILE A 297 26.71 0.07 -6.08
N ALA A 298 27.24 1.25 -6.40
CA ALA A 298 28.56 1.46 -6.92
C ALA A 298 29.51 2.03 -5.87
N SER A 299 30.77 1.62 -5.92
CA SER A 299 31.86 2.17 -5.12
C SER A 299 33.10 2.27 -5.99
N ASP A 300 33.90 3.31 -5.78
CA ASP A 300 35.14 3.58 -6.51
C ASP A 300 36.35 2.79 -5.97
N VAL A 301 36.19 2.06 -4.86
CA VAL A 301 37.26 1.28 -4.20
C VAL A 301 37.05 -0.23 -4.35
N PHE A 302 38.13 -0.94 -4.65
CA PHE A 302 38.21 -2.40 -4.60
C PHE A 302 39.37 -2.84 -3.68
N PRO A 303 39.18 -3.77 -2.73
CA PRO A 303 37.92 -4.45 -2.39
C PRO A 303 36.87 -3.50 -1.78
N THR A 304 35.58 -3.83 -1.97
CA THR A 304 34.47 -2.97 -1.55
C THR A 304 34.41 -2.82 -0.04
N PRO A 305 34.28 -1.59 0.49
CA PRO A 305 34.14 -1.37 1.93
C PRO A 305 32.89 -2.02 2.54
N ASN A 306 33.00 -2.49 3.79
CA ASN A 306 31.93 -3.17 4.51
C ASN A 306 30.62 -2.35 4.60
N ALA A 307 30.72 -1.01 4.68
CA ALA A 307 29.54 -0.13 4.71
C ALA A 307 28.73 -0.24 3.41
N VAL A 308 29.39 -0.21 2.26
CA VAL A 308 28.77 -0.34 0.94
C VAL A 308 28.13 -1.72 0.78
N GLU A 309 28.79 -2.79 1.23
CA GLU A 309 28.25 -4.14 1.16
C GLU A 309 27.00 -4.32 2.04
N LYS A 310 26.94 -3.69 3.22
CA LYS A 310 25.73 -3.68 4.06
C LYS A 310 24.55 -2.99 3.36
N ILE A 311 24.81 -1.82 2.76
CA ILE A 311 23.78 -1.07 2.01
C ILE A 311 23.33 -1.88 0.79
N ARG A 312 24.26 -2.49 0.05
CA ARG A 312 23.96 -3.37 -1.09
C ARG A 312 23.04 -4.52 -0.72
N ARG A 313 23.32 -5.19 0.40
CA ARG A 313 22.50 -6.30 0.91
C ARG A 313 21.12 -5.85 1.34
N ALA A 314 20.99 -4.69 1.98
CA ALA A 314 19.70 -4.14 2.40
C ALA A 314 18.73 -3.96 1.21
N PHE A 315 19.25 -3.60 0.04
CA PHE A 315 18.44 -3.39 -1.17
C PHE A 315 18.39 -4.57 -2.14
N ASN A 316 19.11 -5.67 -1.86
CA ASN A 316 19.34 -6.75 -2.82
C ASN A 316 19.80 -6.22 -4.19
N ALA A 317 20.71 -5.23 -4.16
CA ALA A 317 21.23 -4.56 -5.34
C ALA A 317 22.46 -5.28 -5.90
N VAL A 318 22.76 -5.03 -7.18
CA VAL A 318 23.96 -5.52 -7.84
C VAL A 318 25.15 -4.62 -7.48
N LEU A 319 26.30 -5.23 -7.19
CA LEU A 319 27.52 -4.49 -6.88
C LEU A 319 28.13 -3.92 -8.17
N GLY A 320 28.42 -2.62 -8.17
CA GLY A 320 29.09 -1.92 -9.26
C GLY A 320 30.49 -1.47 -8.85
N THR A 321 31.49 -2.34 -8.98
CA THR A 321 32.89 -1.97 -8.75
C THR A 321 33.66 -1.83 -10.07
N PRO A 322 34.62 -0.88 -10.14
CA PRO A 322 35.55 -0.85 -11.24
C PRO A 322 36.47 -2.08 -11.18
N HIS A 323 36.91 -2.56 -12.35
CA HIS A 323 37.86 -3.68 -12.44
C HIS A 323 39.31 -3.18 -12.23
N ASP A 324 39.57 -1.92 -12.58
CA ASP A 324 40.84 -1.23 -12.45
C ASP A 324 40.68 0.02 -11.58
N MET A 325 41.74 0.51 -10.95
CA MET A 325 41.67 1.77 -10.19
C MET A 325 41.28 2.93 -11.10
N ILE A 326 40.23 3.66 -10.74
CA ILE A 326 39.80 4.86 -11.46
C ILE A 326 40.79 5.99 -11.15
N SER A 327 41.44 6.55 -12.17
CA SER A 327 42.39 7.64 -11.98
C SER A 327 41.68 8.91 -11.53
N THR A 328 42.41 9.83 -10.87
CA THR A 328 41.84 11.12 -10.45
C THR A 328 41.34 11.93 -11.65
N GLU A 329 41.98 11.81 -12.81
CA GLU A 329 41.59 12.47 -14.05
C GLU A 329 40.26 11.91 -14.57
N ASP A 330 40.08 10.59 -14.55
CA ASP A 330 38.81 9.94 -14.92
C ASP A 330 37.67 10.35 -13.99
N LYS A 331 37.93 10.46 -12.67
CA LYS A 331 36.91 10.92 -11.71
C LYS A 331 36.44 12.34 -12.03
N ILE A 332 37.36 13.23 -12.39
CA ILE A 332 37.04 14.61 -12.80
C ILE A 332 36.26 14.60 -14.11
N GLU A 333 36.64 13.77 -15.08
CA GLU A 333 35.92 13.66 -16.36
C GLU A 333 34.48 13.16 -16.16
N PHE A 334 34.28 12.14 -15.31
CA PHE A 334 32.97 11.58 -15.02
C PHE A 334 32.06 12.58 -14.28
N ALA A 335 32.63 13.41 -13.42
CA ALA A 335 31.90 14.42 -12.67
C ALA A 335 31.71 15.75 -13.42
N LYS A 336 32.34 15.94 -14.60
CA LYS A 336 32.39 17.21 -15.33
C LYS A 336 31.02 17.84 -15.63
N ASN A 337 30.00 17.02 -15.84
CA ASN A 337 28.65 17.47 -16.19
C ASN A 337 27.74 17.65 -14.96
N TYR A 338 28.27 17.53 -13.74
CA TYR A 338 27.52 17.61 -12.51
C TYR A 338 28.13 18.65 -11.57
N GLU A 339 27.30 19.37 -10.86
CA GLU A 339 27.75 20.27 -9.80
C GLU A 339 28.07 19.45 -8.55
N TYR A 340 29.25 19.68 -7.97
CA TYR A 340 29.69 19.07 -6.71
C TYR A 340 30.45 20.08 -5.86
N SER A 341 30.36 19.94 -4.54
CA SER A 341 30.94 20.90 -3.59
C SER A 341 32.27 20.43 -3.01
N ASN A 342 32.54 19.13 -3.04
CA ASN A 342 33.74 18.55 -2.43
C ASN A 342 34.24 17.30 -3.18
N ALA A 343 35.45 16.84 -2.81
CA ALA A 343 36.09 15.69 -3.44
C ALA A 343 35.32 14.37 -3.21
N HIS A 344 34.63 14.21 -2.09
CA HIS A 344 33.86 13.01 -1.78
C HIS A 344 32.60 12.90 -2.65
N GLU A 345 31.91 14.02 -2.86
CA GLU A 345 30.78 14.11 -3.80
C GLU A 345 31.21 13.79 -5.24
N ARG A 346 32.36 14.32 -5.67
CA ARG A 346 32.95 13.98 -6.96
C ARG A 346 33.20 12.49 -7.08
N ASP A 347 33.79 11.87 -6.05
CA ASP A 347 34.14 10.45 -6.07
C ASP A 347 32.89 9.56 -6.06
N ALA A 348 31.84 9.93 -5.31
CA ALA A 348 30.54 9.26 -5.34
C ALA A 348 29.86 9.37 -6.72
N ILE A 349 29.89 10.55 -7.36
CA ILE A 349 29.39 10.74 -8.74
C ILE A 349 30.19 9.87 -9.70
N ALA A 350 31.52 9.89 -9.63
CA ALA A 350 32.39 9.13 -10.49
C ALA A 350 32.10 7.61 -10.40
N ALA A 351 31.86 7.09 -9.18
CA ALA A 351 31.46 5.70 -8.99
C ALA A 351 30.14 5.38 -9.70
N ALA A 352 29.11 6.22 -9.53
CA ALA A 352 27.80 6.00 -10.16
C ALA A 352 27.86 6.12 -11.70
N VAL A 353 28.55 7.14 -12.21
CA VAL A 353 28.69 7.42 -13.65
C VAL A 353 29.52 6.33 -14.34
N SER A 354 30.57 5.83 -13.70
CA SER A 354 31.39 4.74 -14.23
C SER A 354 30.53 3.50 -14.52
N VAL A 355 29.65 3.14 -13.58
CA VAL A 355 28.77 1.98 -13.75
C VAL A 355 27.66 2.25 -14.77
N TYR A 356 27.14 3.47 -14.83
CA TYR A 356 26.22 3.88 -15.89
C TYR A 356 26.86 3.75 -17.28
N ARG A 357 28.05 4.33 -17.51
CA ARG A 357 28.78 4.28 -18.79
C ARG A 357 29.04 2.82 -19.23
N LYS A 358 29.44 1.94 -18.31
CA LYS A 358 29.68 0.51 -18.59
C LYS A 358 28.41 -0.22 -19.05
N ASN A 359 27.25 0.15 -18.52
CA ASN A 359 25.99 -0.54 -18.80
C ASN A 359 25.09 0.18 -19.82
N ARG A 360 25.41 1.41 -20.21
CA ARG A 360 24.61 2.23 -21.14
C ARG A 360 24.25 1.48 -22.42
N ASN A 361 25.23 0.87 -23.09
CA ASN A 361 24.99 0.14 -24.33
C ASN A 361 24.03 -1.05 -24.14
N LYS A 362 24.11 -1.73 -22.99
CA LYS A 362 23.19 -2.82 -22.64
C LYS A 362 21.78 -2.30 -22.36
N PHE A 363 21.65 -1.19 -21.63
CA PHE A 363 20.36 -0.56 -21.34
C PHE A 363 19.67 -0.10 -22.62
N GLU A 364 20.40 0.56 -23.53
CA GLU A 364 19.88 0.99 -24.83
C GLU A 364 19.48 -0.20 -25.71
N GLN A 365 20.27 -1.28 -25.73
CA GLN A 365 19.96 -2.49 -26.49
C GLN A 365 18.70 -3.19 -25.97
N ILE A 366 18.53 -3.28 -24.65
CA ILE A 366 17.33 -3.83 -24.01
C ILE A 366 16.11 -2.99 -24.38
N LYS A 367 16.20 -1.68 -24.25
CA LYS A 367 15.11 -0.75 -24.58
C LYS A 367 14.64 -0.88 -26.03
N ARG A 368 15.55 -1.13 -26.98
CA ARG A 368 15.21 -1.35 -28.40
C ARG A 368 14.54 -2.69 -28.69
N LYS A 369 14.79 -3.72 -27.87
CA LYS A 369 14.23 -5.08 -28.06
C LYS A 369 12.88 -5.29 -27.38
N ILE A 370 12.43 -4.35 -26.56
CA ILE A 370 11.19 -4.48 -25.77
C ILE A 370 9.98 -4.06 -26.60
N PRO A 371 8.89 -4.87 -26.63
CA PRO A 371 7.64 -4.50 -27.30
C PRO A 371 6.97 -3.24 -26.69
N PRO A 372 6.17 -2.49 -27.47
CA PRO A 372 5.33 -1.42 -26.93
C PRO A 372 4.38 -1.96 -25.85
N GLY A 373 4.33 -1.32 -24.68
CA GLY A 373 3.45 -1.71 -23.56
C GLY A 373 4.16 -2.36 -22.36
N VAL A 374 5.41 -2.81 -22.52
CA VAL A 374 6.21 -3.37 -21.42
C VAL A 374 7.11 -2.30 -20.79
N ASP A 375 7.18 -2.31 -19.45
CA ASP A 375 8.01 -1.39 -18.67
C ASP A 375 9.51 -1.68 -18.90
N ALA A 376 10.19 -0.78 -19.61
CA ALA A 376 11.59 -0.91 -19.98
C ALA A 376 12.52 -0.97 -18.76
N ASP A 377 12.17 -0.26 -17.68
CA ASP A 377 13.03 -0.15 -16.49
C ASP A 377 12.99 -1.45 -15.67
N GLU A 378 11.81 -2.09 -15.59
CA GLU A 378 11.67 -3.40 -14.95
C GLU A 378 12.39 -4.50 -15.75
N ALA A 379 12.34 -4.45 -17.08
CA ALA A 379 13.10 -5.37 -17.92
C ALA A 379 14.62 -5.21 -17.73
N ILE A 380 15.12 -3.97 -17.72
CA ILE A 380 16.53 -3.68 -17.43
C ILE A 380 16.93 -4.24 -16.05
N ALA A 381 16.10 -4.03 -15.03
CA ALA A 381 16.37 -4.52 -13.69
C ALA A 381 16.50 -6.06 -13.60
N GLN A 382 15.64 -6.79 -14.31
CA GLN A 382 15.69 -8.25 -14.35
C GLN A 382 16.95 -8.77 -15.06
N VAL A 383 17.37 -8.11 -16.14
CA VAL A 383 18.60 -8.46 -16.86
C VAL A 383 19.84 -8.18 -16.00
N VAL A 384 19.89 -7.02 -15.35
CA VAL A 384 21.02 -6.64 -14.47
C VAL A 384 21.15 -7.61 -13.29
N ARG A 385 20.04 -8.15 -12.78
CA ARG A 385 20.03 -9.19 -11.73
C ARG A 385 20.41 -10.60 -12.22
N GLY A 386 20.77 -10.77 -13.49
CA GLY A 386 21.32 -12.01 -14.03
C GLY A 386 20.34 -12.87 -14.85
N ARG A 387 19.15 -12.37 -15.21
CA ARG A 387 18.26 -13.09 -16.12
C ARG A 387 18.65 -12.85 -17.59
N SER A 388 18.52 -13.85 -18.45
CA SER A 388 18.76 -13.68 -19.88
C SER A 388 17.71 -12.78 -20.52
N VAL A 389 18.11 -12.01 -21.54
CA VAL A 389 17.21 -11.07 -22.24
C VAL A 389 15.98 -11.79 -22.80
N ASP A 390 16.15 -13.00 -23.34
CA ASP A 390 15.06 -13.80 -23.89
C ASP A 390 14.12 -14.35 -22.80
N ALA A 391 14.65 -14.71 -21.63
CA ALA A 391 13.84 -15.09 -20.47
C ALA A 391 13.05 -13.90 -19.90
N VAL A 392 13.63 -12.70 -19.93
CA VAL A 392 12.95 -11.47 -19.50
C VAL A 392 11.83 -11.10 -20.46
N ILE A 393 12.10 -11.09 -21.77
CA ILE A 393 11.09 -10.82 -22.79
C ILE A 393 9.97 -11.86 -22.70
N SER A 394 10.28 -13.16 -22.64
CA SER A 394 9.25 -14.20 -22.51
C SER A 394 8.47 -14.10 -21.19
N SER A 395 9.09 -13.77 -20.06
CA SER A 395 8.38 -13.59 -18.77
C SER A 395 7.49 -12.34 -18.71
N LEU A 396 7.86 -11.29 -19.45
CA LEU A 396 7.09 -10.05 -19.53
C LEU A 396 5.97 -10.16 -20.57
N THR A 397 6.18 -10.93 -21.64
CA THR A 397 5.17 -11.20 -22.69
C THR A 397 4.20 -12.31 -22.26
N ARG A 398 4.64 -13.36 -21.55
CA ARG A 398 3.77 -14.40 -20.95
C ARG A 398 2.88 -13.89 -19.82
N LYS A 399 3.11 -12.68 -19.30
CA LYS A 399 2.15 -12.07 -18.37
C LYS A 399 0.83 -11.71 -19.06
N GLU A 400 0.79 -11.65 -20.40
CA GLU A 400 -0.42 -11.42 -21.20
C GLU A 400 -0.96 -12.68 -21.89
N GLU A 401 -0.16 -13.73 -22.09
CA GLU A 401 -0.63 -14.99 -22.66
C GLU A 401 -0.65 -16.13 -21.63
N LYS A 402 -1.87 -16.54 -21.24
CA LYS A 402 -2.12 -17.80 -20.52
C LYS A 402 -1.40 -18.94 -21.25
N GLU A 403 -0.43 -19.58 -20.61
CA GLU A 403 0.15 -20.80 -21.15
C GLU A 403 -0.91 -21.91 -21.24
N PRO A 404 -1.03 -22.61 -22.38
CA PRO A 404 -1.71 -23.89 -22.41
C PRO A 404 -0.83 -24.92 -21.69
N VAL A 405 -1.42 -25.60 -20.71
CA VAL A 405 -0.75 -26.64 -19.92
C VAL A 405 -0.38 -27.80 -20.85
N SER A 406 0.91 -28.04 -21.09
CA SER A 406 1.37 -29.24 -21.78
C SER A 406 1.28 -30.47 -20.85
N GLU A 407 0.73 -31.56 -21.36
CA GLU A 407 0.31 -32.75 -20.61
C GLU A 407 1.47 -33.63 -20.07
N THR A 408 2.71 -33.34 -20.44
CA THR A 408 3.89 -34.15 -20.07
C THR A 408 4.37 -33.96 -18.62
N ALA A 409 3.86 -32.95 -17.90
CA ALA A 409 4.22 -32.71 -16.49
C ALA A 409 3.34 -33.47 -15.48
N LYS A 410 2.21 -34.06 -15.91
CA LYS A 410 1.27 -34.76 -15.01
C LYS A 410 1.78 -36.12 -14.53
N GLU A 411 2.59 -36.82 -15.31
CA GLU A 411 3.06 -38.17 -14.93
C GLU A 411 4.14 -38.14 -13.84
N ARG A 412 5.01 -37.13 -13.81
CA ARG A 412 6.08 -37.03 -12.77
C ARG A 412 5.61 -36.49 -11.42
N THR A 413 4.45 -35.83 -11.35
CA THR A 413 3.90 -35.30 -10.10
C THR A 413 3.06 -36.32 -9.33
N GLY A 414 2.64 -37.42 -9.96
CA GLY A 414 1.85 -38.49 -9.32
C GLY A 414 2.65 -39.33 -8.31
N GLU A 415 3.89 -39.69 -8.63
CA GLU A 415 4.72 -40.56 -7.77
C GLU A 415 5.19 -39.84 -6.50
N VAL A 416 5.58 -38.56 -6.60
CA VAL A 416 6.05 -37.76 -5.45
C VAL A 416 4.90 -37.51 -4.45
N GLY A 417 3.67 -37.33 -4.94
CA GLY A 417 2.50 -37.10 -4.09
C GLY A 417 2.02 -38.33 -3.32
N LEU A 418 2.23 -39.54 -3.86
CA LEU A 418 1.91 -40.81 -3.18
C LEU A 418 2.87 -41.06 -2.01
N HIS A 419 4.18 -40.88 -2.23
CA HIS A 419 5.19 -41.04 -1.19
C HIS A 419 5.00 -40.06 -0.02
N GLN A 420 4.67 -38.80 -0.31
CA GLN A 420 4.39 -37.79 0.72
C GLN A 420 3.13 -38.11 1.54
N ARG A 421 2.09 -38.67 0.91
CA ARG A 421 0.87 -39.08 1.63
C ARG A 421 1.09 -40.29 2.53
N GLU A 422 1.90 -41.25 2.10
CA GLU A 422 2.28 -42.38 2.97
C GLU A 422 3.14 -41.94 4.14
N SER A 423 4.09 -41.03 3.92
CA SER A 423 4.91 -40.47 5.02
C SER A 423 4.04 -39.71 6.02
N LEU A 424 3.09 -38.90 5.57
CA LEU A 424 2.15 -38.17 6.44
C LEU A 424 1.31 -39.12 7.28
N ARG A 425 0.78 -40.21 6.70
CA ARG A 425 0.03 -41.23 7.46
C ARG A 425 0.88 -41.89 8.55
N ARG A 426 2.13 -42.24 8.25
CA ARG A 426 3.05 -42.83 9.25
C ARG A 426 3.36 -41.84 10.38
N TYR A 427 3.52 -40.56 10.06
CA TYR A 427 3.71 -39.52 11.09
C TYR A 427 2.48 -39.32 11.96
N GLU A 428 1.27 -39.36 11.37
CA GLU A 428 0.01 -39.25 12.11
C GLU A 428 -0.23 -40.44 13.05
N GLU A 429 0.09 -41.66 12.63
CA GLU A 429 0.02 -42.86 13.48
C GLU A 429 1.02 -42.78 14.63
N SER A 430 2.26 -42.39 14.37
CA SER A 430 3.29 -42.28 15.40
C SER A 430 2.99 -41.18 16.43
N ILE A 431 2.38 -40.07 16.00
CA ILE A 431 1.88 -39.02 16.91
C ILE A 431 0.72 -39.54 17.78
N ARG A 432 -0.14 -40.39 17.23
CA ARG A 432 -1.27 -40.96 17.98
C ARG A 432 -0.78 -41.95 19.05
N GLU A 433 0.19 -42.80 18.72
CA GLU A 433 0.82 -43.71 19.66
C GLU A 433 1.56 -42.95 20.78
N MET A 434 2.34 -41.92 20.44
CA MET A 434 3.01 -41.08 21.44
C MET A 434 2.03 -40.37 22.38
N LYS A 435 0.88 -39.92 21.87
CA LYS A 435 -0.17 -39.32 22.70
C LYS A 435 -0.82 -40.34 23.63
N GLY A 436 -1.06 -41.57 23.15
CA GLY A 436 -1.56 -42.66 23.99
C GLY A 436 -0.58 -42.99 25.12
N TYR A 437 0.72 -43.08 24.80
CA TYR A 437 1.76 -43.32 25.80
C TYR A 437 1.85 -42.19 26.83
N GLN A 438 1.68 -40.93 26.40
CA GLN A 438 1.63 -39.78 27.32
C GLN A 438 0.39 -39.80 28.22
N GLU A 439 -0.75 -40.30 27.76
CA GLU A 439 -1.96 -40.44 28.57
C GLU A 439 -1.85 -41.60 29.57
N GLU A 440 -1.21 -42.72 29.21
CA GLU A 440 -0.91 -43.81 30.13
C GLU A 440 0.09 -43.39 31.22
N LEU A 441 1.21 -42.76 30.84
CA LEU A 441 2.18 -42.24 31.81
C LEU A 441 1.58 -41.20 32.76
N LYS A 442 0.63 -40.38 32.28
CA LYS A 442 -0.08 -39.43 33.14
C LYS A 442 -1.00 -40.12 34.14
N LYS A 443 -1.61 -41.26 33.77
CA LYS A 443 -2.44 -42.06 34.68
C LYS A 443 -1.63 -42.88 35.69
N GLU A 444 -0.39 -43.23 35.39
CA GLU A 444 0.52 -43.87 36.35
C GLU A 444 1.16 -42.88 37.34
N LEU A 445 1.09 -41.57 37.05
CA LEU A 445 1.60 -40.49 37.89
C LEU A 445 0.51 -39.83 38.78
N GLU A 446 -0.76 -40.19 38.59
CA GLU A 446 -1.88 -39.94 39.52
C GLU A 446 -2.10 -41.14 40.43
#